data_AF-A0A826J8L2-F1
#
_entry.id   AF-A0A826J8L2-F1
#
_cell.length_a   1.000
_cell.length_b   1.000
_cell.length_c   1.000
_cell.angle_alpha   90.00
_cell.angle_beta   90.00
_cell.angle_gamma   90.00
#
_symmetry.space_group_name_H-M   'P 1'
#
loop_
_entity.id
_entity.type
_entity.pdbx_description
1 polymer ?
#
loop_
_entity_poly.entity_id
_entity_poly.type
_entity_poly.pdbx_seq_one_letter_code
_entity_poly.pdbx_strand_id
1 'polypeptide(L)'
;MDRIVSSSHDRTSLLSTHKVLRNTYFLLSLTLAFSAITATASTVLMLPSPGLILTLVGMYGLMFLTYKTANKPTGIISAFAFTGFLGYILGPILNTYLATGMGDVIAMALGGTALVFFCCSAYVLTTRKDMSFLGGMLMAGIVVVLIGMV
;
A
#
# COMPACT_ATOMS: atom_id res chain seq x y z
N MET A 1 13.60 2.13 47.84
CA MET A 1 12.21 2.56 47.56
C MET A 1 12.02 2.68 46.03
N ASP A 2 12.36 1.63 45.26
CA ASP A 2 12.75 1.81 43.83
C ASP A 2 11.92 1.01 42.82
N ARG A 3 10.75 0.47 43.22
CA ARG A 3 9.92 -0.37 42.32
C ARG A 3 8.77 0.35 41.62
N ILE A 4 8.60 1.67 41.83
CA ILE A 4 7.41 2.40 41.37
C ILE A 4 7.67 3.23 40.10
N VAL A 5 8.93 3.49 39.72
CA VAL A 5 9.26 4.44 38.63
C VAL A 5 9.28 3.81 37.22
N SER A 6 9.26 2.47 37.08
CA SER A 6 9.38 1.82 35.76
C SER A 6 8.07 1.62 34.98
N SER A 7 6.88 1.74 35.58
CA SER A 7 5.62 1.37 34.89
C SER A 7 5.04 2.45 33.94
N SER A 8 5.46 3.71 34.11
CA SER A 8 4.95 4.82 33.28
C SER A 8 5.59 4.91 31.90
N HIS A 9 6.86 4.49 31.74
CA HIS A 9 7.57 4.51 30.46
C HIS A 9 7.12 3.39 29.51
N ASP A 10 6.81 2.19 30.03
CA ASP A 10 6.31 1.08 29.22
C ASP A 10 4.88 1.34 28.71
N ARG A 11 4.02 1.96 29.52
CA ARG A 11 2.65 2.30 29.10
C ARG A 11 2.62 3.37 27.99
N THR A 12 3.46 4.40 28.06
CA THR A 12 3.54 5.43 27.00
C THR A 12 4.16 4.87 25.71
N SER A 13 5.17 4.01 25.81
CA SER A 13 5.77 3.29 24.67
C SER A 13 4.75 2.42 23.92
N LEU A 14 3.97 1.62 24.65
CA LEU A 14 2.95 0.75 24.05
C LEU A 14 1.79 1.55 23.44
N LEU A 15 1.32 2.62 24.10
CA LEU A 15 0.28 3.50 23.57
C LEU A 15 0.75 4.26 22.30
N SER A 16 2.02 4.68 22.26
CA SER A 16 2.60 5.34 21.08
C SER A 16 2.73 4.38 19.89
N THR A 17 3.15 3.14 20.13
CA THR A 17 3.25 2.08 19.12
C THR A 17 1.89 1.75 18.51
N HIS A 18 0.85 1.64 19.34
CA HIS A 18 -0.53 1.43 18.87
C HIS A 18 -1.05 2.59 18.02
N LYS A 19 -0.68 3.83 18.36
CA LYS A 19 -1.09 5.03 17.64
C LYS A 19 -0.45 5.11 16.26
N VAL A 20 0.84 4.81 16.16
CA VAL A 20 1.57 4.82 14.88
C VAL A 20 1.08 3.70 13.96
N LEU A 21 0.93 2.47 14.47
CA LEU A 21 0.39 1.34 13.68
C LEU A 21 -0.99 1.67 13.11
N ARG A 22 -1.93 2.15 13.93
CA ARG A 22 -3.26 2.52 13.47
C ARG A 22 -3.21 3.64 12.42
N ASN A 23 -2.35 4.64 12.62
CA ASN A 23 -2.21 5.75 11.68
C ASN A 23 -1.60 5.30 10.34
N THR A 24 -0.64 4.39 10.35
CA THR A 24 -0.04 3.82 9.13
C THR A 24 -1.08 3.00 8.36
N TYR A 25 -1.81 2.11 9.03
CA TYR A 25 -2.88 1.32 8.39
C TYR A 25 -4.00 2.20 7.84
N PHE A 26 -4.36 3.27 8.55
CA PHE A 26 -5.37 4.23 8.10
C PHE A 26 -4.90 5.02 6.87
N LEU A 27 -3.65 5.49 6.85
CA LEU A 27 -3.09 6.14 5.66
C LEU A 27 -2.98 5.18 4.48
N LEU A 28 -2.60 3.92 4.74
CA LEU A 28 -2.51 2.91 3.69
C LEU A 28 -3.89 2.58 3.08
N SER A 29 -4.93 2.41 3.89
CA SER A 29 -6.28 2.18 3.35
C SER A 29 -6.80 3.39 2.58
N LEU A 30 -6.51 4.61 3.03
CA LEU A 30 -6.92 5.84 2.35
C LEU A 30 -6.18 6.02 1.01
N THR A 31 -4.89 5.66 0.95
CA THR A 31 -4.12 5.66 -0.32
C THR A 31 -4.61 4.59 -1.29
N LEU A 32 -5.03 3.41 -0.80
CA LEU A 32 -5.60 2.34 -1.63
C LEU A 32 -6.98 2.73 -2.18
N ALA A 33 -7.84 3.33 -1.36
CA ALA A 33 -9.12 3.86 -1.79
C ALA A 33 -8.96 4.98 -2.83
N PHE A 34 -8.04 5.91 -2.58
CA PHE A 34 -7.71 6.97 -3.54
C PHE A 34 -7.21 6.41 -4.87
N SER A 35 -6.29 5.44 -4.85
CA SER A 35 -5.79 4.78 -6.06
C SER A 35 -6.90 4.08 -6.84
N ALA A 36 -7.83 3.41 -6.15
CA ALA A 36 -8.97 2.75 -6.79
C ALA A 36 -9.90 3.77 -7.47
N ILE A 37 -10.16 4.90 -6.82
CA ILE A 37 -10.95 6.00 -7.40
C ILE A 37 -10.24 6.58 -8.62
N THR A 38 -8.93 6.87 -8.54
CA THR A 38 -8.18 7.41 -9.67
C THR A 38 -8.10 6.43 -10.83
N ALA A 39 -7.91 5.14 -10.56
CA ALA A 39 -7.92 4.10 -11.59
C ALA A 39 -9.29 4.01 -12.28
N THR A 40 -10.38 4.05 -11.51
CA THR A 40 -11.75 4.03 -12.04
C THR A 40 -12.06 5.30 -12.83
N ALA A 41 -11.65 6.47 -12.33
CA ALA A 41 -11.78 7.73 -13.07
C ALA A 41 -10.99 7.67 -14.38
N SER A 42 -9.80 7.06 -14.37
CA SER A 42 -8.97 6.90 -15.56
C SER A 42 -9.55 5.93 -16.60
N THR A 43 -10.27 4.88 -16.18
CA THR A 43 -10.97 3.97 -17.10
C THR A 43 -12.19 4.63 -17.72
N VAL A 44 -13.00 5.34 -16.92
CA VAL A 44 -14.21 6.05 -17.36
C VAL A 44 -13.89 7.17 -18.34
N LEU A 45 -12.82 7.93 -18.09
CA LEU A 45 -12.39 9.03 -18.95
C LEU A 45 -11.63 8.55 -20.20
N MET A 46 -11.43 7.24 -20.40
CA MET A 46 -10.69 6.65 -21.52
C MET A 46 -9.37 7.36 -21.81
N LEU A 47 -8.63 7.73 -20.75
CA LEU A 47 -7.41 8.53 -20.92
C LEU A 47 -6.37 7.73 -21.72
N PRO A 48 -5.85 8.30 -22.84
CA PRO A 48 -4.77 7.71 -23.60
C PRO A 48 -3.57 7.41 -22.69
N SER A 49 -2.87 6.31 -22.97
CA SER A 49 -1.68 5.90 -22.20
C SER A 49 -0.77 7.11 -21.97
N PRO A 50 -0.47 7.49 -20.70
CA PRO A 50 0.53 8.51 -20.43
C PRO A 50 1.81 8.11 -21.15
N GLY A 51 2.17 8.88 -22.18
CA GLY A 51 3.34 8.60 -23.01
C GLY A 51 4.56 8.28 -22.15
N LEU A 52 5.42 7.38 -22.64
CA LEU A 52 6.52 6.76 -21.89
C LEU A 52 7.38 7.77 -21.09
N ILE A 53 7.55 8.99 -21.62
CA ILE A 53 8.25 10.09 -20.95
C ILE A 53 7.50 10.60 -19.72
N LEU A 54 6.18 10.78 -19.79
CA LEU A 54 5.36 11.25 -18.67
C LEU A 54 5.31 10.20 -17.56
N THR A 55 5.21 8.91 -17.92
CA THR A 55 5.29 7.78 -16.99
C THR A 55 6.65 7.72 -16.29
N LEU A 56 7.76 7.86 -17.01
CA LEU A 56 9.10 7.90 -16.42
C LEU A 56 9.29 9.13 -15.53
N VAL A 57 8.99 10.33 -16.03
CA VAL A 57 9.20 11.57 -15.28
C VAL A 57 8.28 11.63 -14.06
N GLY A 58 7.02 11.22 -14.19
CA GLY A 58 6.08 11.16 -13.09
C GLY A 58 6.49 10.11 -12.05
N MET A 59 6.85 8.89 -12.46
CA MET A 59 7.22 7.82 -11.53
C MET A 59 8.51 8.15 -10.78
N TYR A 60 9.59 8.49 -11.49
CA TYR A 60 10.88 8.81 -10.86
C TYR A 60 10.83 10.16 -10.13
N GLY A 61 10.15 11.17 -10.69
CA GLY A 61 10.01 12.49 -10.08
C GLY A 61 9.20 12.46 -8.78
N LEU A 62 8.03 11.81 -8.79
CA LEU A 62 7.19 11.72 -7.58
C LEU A 62 7.76 10.73 -6.56
N MET A 63 8.44 9.67 -6.98
CA MET A 63 9.16 8.78 -6.05
C MET A 63 10.26 9.54 -5.30
N PHE A 64 11.08 10.31 -6.02
CA PHE A 64 12.15 11.10 -5.39
C PHE A 64 11.60 12.21 -4.51
N LEU A 65 10.50 12.86 -4.93
CA LEU A 65 9.82 13.85 -4.12
C LEU A 65 9.29 13.23 -2.82
N THR A 66 8.61 12.09 -2.90
CA THR A 66 8.06 11.36 -1.75
C THR A 66 9.17 10.92 -0.79
N TYR A 67 10.30 10.44 -1.31
CA TYR A 67 11.45 10.09 -0.47
C TYR A 67 12.02 11.32 0.24
N LYS A 68 12.11 12.45 -0.46
CA LYS A 68 12.59 13.73 0.09
C LYS A 68 11.65 14.32 1.15
N THR A 69 10.34 14.11 1.03
CA THR A 69 9.33 14.60 1.98
C THR A 69 8.87 13.56 3.01
N ALA A 70 9.45 12.35 3.02
CA ALA A 70 9.02 11.24 3.87
C ALA A 70 8.97 11.56 5.37
N ASN A 71 9.92 12.38 5.87
CA ASN A 71 10.00 12.76 7.29
C ASN A 71 9.15 13.99 7.64
N LYS A 72 8.34 14.51 6.71
CA LYS A 72 7.49 15.69 6.92
C LYS A 72 6.03 15.35 6.70
N PRO A 73 5.08 16.09 7.31
CA PRO A 73 3.64 15.92 7.04
C PRO A 73 3.28 16.19 5.56
N THR A 74 4.09 16.98 4.85
CA THR A 74 4.00 17.15 3.38
C THR A 74 4.26 15.85 2.60
N GLY A 75 4.91 14.86 3.22
CA GLY A 75 5.11 13.51 2.69
C GLY A 75 3.81 12.77 2.38
N ILE A 76 2.75 13.06 3.15
CA ILE A 76 1.43 12.46 2.94
C ILE A 76 0.88 12.93 1.58
N ILE A 77 0.96 14.22 1.29
CA ILE A 77 0.46 14.79 0.02
C ILE A 77 1.24 14.22 -1.17
N SER A 78 2.57 14.09 -1.07
CA SER A 78 3.38 13.47 -2.12
C SER A 78 3.07 11.98 -2.30
N ALA A 79 2.79 11.26 -1.23
CA ALA A 79 2.39 9.86 -1.31
C ALA A 79 1.04 9.70 -2.02
N PHE A 80 0.05 10.56 -1.74
CA PHE A 80 -1.22 10.60 -2.47
C PHE A 80 -1.02 10.97 -3.94
N ALA A 81 -0.18 11.96 -4.25
CA ALA A 81 0.12 12.31 -5.63
C ALA A 81 0.77 11.12 -6.37
N PHE A 82 1.70 10.41 -5.73
CA PHE A 82 2.37 9.25 -6.30
C PHE A 82 1.41 8.09 -6.53
N THR A 83 0.57 7.76 -5.55
CA THR A 83 -0.42 6.68 -5.68
C THR A 83 -1.52 7.02 -6.67
N GLY A 84 -1.94 8.27 -6.77
CA GLY A 84 -2.86 8.73 -7.82
C GLY A 84 -2.25 8.58 -9.21
N PHE A 85 -0.98 8.93 -9.37
CA PHE A 85 -0.26 8.74 -10.63
C PHE A 85 -0.15 7.26 -11.01
N LEU A 86 0.10 6.37 -10.05
CA LEU A 86 0.04 4.92 -10.23
C LEU A 86 -1.35 4.42 -10.66
N GLY A 87 -2.41 4.91 -10.00
CA GLY A 87 -3.80 4.61 -10.38
C GLY A 87 -4.13 5.06 -11.80
N TYR A 88 -3.62 6.23 -12.21
CA TYR A 88 -3.77 6.74 -13.56
C TYR A 88 -3.07 5.86 -14.61
N ILE A 89 -1.85 5.38 -14.32
CA ILE A 89 -1.14 4.43 -15.21
C ILE A 89 -1.88 3.09 -15.32
N LEU A 90 -2.56 2.66 -14.26
CA LEU A 90 -3.38 1.45 -14.28
C LEU A 90 -4.63 1.58 -15.17
N GLY A 91 -5.12 2.80 -15.42
CA GLY A 91 -6.32 3.05 -16.23
C GLY A 91 -6.31 2.37 -17.61
N PRO A 92 -5.30 2.60 -18.46
CA PRO A 92 -5.16 1.94 -19.76
C PRO A 92 -5.12 0.42 -19.66
N ILE A 93 -4.41 -0.14 -18.68
CA ILE A 93 -4.33 -1.59 -18.46
C ILE A 93 -5.73 -2.13 -18.14
N LEU A 94 -6.43 -1.49 -17.21
CA LEU A 94 -7.80 -1.85 -16.86
C LEU A 94 -8.76 -1.71 -18.06
N ASN A 95 -8.56 -0.72 -18.92
CA ASN A 95 -9.34 -0.55 -20.15
C ASN A 95 -9.16 -1.73 -21.12
N THR A 96 -7.96 -2.33 -21.21
CA THR A 96 -7.76 -3.54 -22.02
C THR A 96 -8.55 -4.74 -21.48
N TYR A 97 -8.61 -4.91 -20.16
CA TYR A 97 -9.43 -5.96 -19.52
C TYR A 97 -10.94 -5.67 -19.62
N LEU A 98 -11.35 -4.40 -19.62
CA LEU A 98 -12.73 -4.02 -19.85
C LEU A 98 -13.15 -4.24 -21.31
N ALA A 99 -12.26 -3.97 -22.27
CA ALA A 99 -12.49 -4.21 -23.68
C ALA A 99 -12.66 -5.71 -24.01
N THR A 100 -12.06 -6.60 -23.22
CA THR A 100 -12.28 -8.06 -23.31
C THR A 100 -13.51 -8.53 -22.52
N GLY A 101 -14.29 -7.62 -21.93
CA GLY A 101 -15.49 -7.94 -21.14
C GLY A 101 -15.21 -8.47 -19.73
N MET A 102 -13.97 -8.37 -19.23
CA MET A 102 -13.54 -8.92 -17.94
C MET A 102 -13.66 -7.92 -16.77
N GLY A 103 -14.66 -7.04 -16.80
CA GLY A 103 -14.87 -6.01 -15.78
C GLY A 103 -15.08 -6.54 -14.37
N ASP A 104 -15.81 -7.65 -14.22
CA ASP A 104 -16.06 -8.29 -12.93
C ASP A 104 -14.77 -8.83 -12.29
N VAL A 105 -13.80 -9.26 -13.10
CA VAL A 105 -12.51 -9.76 -12.62
C VAL A 105 -11.72 -8.64 -11.94
N ILE A 106 -11.82 -7.40 -12.43
CA ILE A 106 -11.16 -6.23 -11.82
C ILE A 106 -11.72 -5.99 -10.42
N ALA A 107 -13.05 -5.93 -10.30
CA ALA A 107 -13.72 -5.71 -9.02
C ALA A 107 -13.43 -6.84 -8.02
N MET A 108 -13.46 -8.09 -8.49
CA MET A 108 -13.12 -9.27 -7.69
C MET A 108 -11.65 -9.30 -7.26
N ALA A 109 -10.71 -8.94 -8.14
CA ALA A 109 -9.28 -8.91 -7.83
C ALA A 109 -8.97 -7.80 -6.82
N LEU A 110 -9.55 -6.61 -6.99
CA LEU A 110 -9.41 -5.49 -6.05
C LEU A 110 -10.02 -5.86 -4.69
N GLY A 111 -11.27 -6.34 -4.68
CA GLY A 111 -11.98 -6.71 -3.46
C GLY A 111 -11.31 -7.86 -2.71
N GLY A 112 -10.89 -8.91 -3.43
CA GLY A 112 -10.17 -10.04 -2.87
C GLY A 112 -8.83 -9.64 -2.24
N THR A 113 -8.03 -8.82 -2.94
CA THR A 113 -6.74 -8.35 -2.41
C THR A 113 -6.93 -7.44 -1.19
N ALA A 114 -7.91 -6.53 -1.24
CA ALA A 114 -8.23 -5.66 -0.11
C ALA A 114 -8.70 -6.45 1.11
N LEU A 115 -9.55 -7.46 0.92
CA LEU A 115 -10.05 -8.32 1.98
C LEU A 115 -8.92 -9.14 2.61
N VAL A 116 -8.08 -9.78 1.80
CA VAL A 116 -6.93 -10.55 2.28
C VAL A 116 -5.97 -9.65 3.08
N PHE A 117 -5.63 -8.48 2.54
CA PHE A 117 -4.76 -7.52 3.21
C PHE A 117 -5.35 -7.05 4.55
N PHE A 118 -6.63 -6.69 4.57
CA PHE A 118 -7.29 -6.21 5.79
C PHE A 118 -7.45 -7.32 6.83
N CYS A 119 -7.79 -8.54 6.40
CA CYS A 119 -7.90 -9.71 7.27
C CYS A 119 -6.54 -10.05 7.91
N CYS A 120 -5.48 -10.10 7.10
CA CYS A 120 -4.13 -10.38 7.61
C CYS A 120 -3.65 -9.26 8.55
N SER A 121 -3.92 -7.99 8.21
CA SER A 121 -3.62 -6.84 9.06
C SER A 121 -4.35 -6.91 10.40
N ALA A 122 -5.66 -7.19 10.38
CA ALA A 122 -6.48 -7.34 11.58
C ALA A 122 -6.00 -8.52 12.45
N TYR A 123 -5.65 -9.64 11.83
CA TYR A 123 -5.14 -10.82 12.52
C TYR A 123 -3.84 -10.54 13.28
N VAL A 124 -2.87 -9.87 12.63
CA VAL A 124 -1.60 -9.50 13.27
C VAL A 124 -1.83 -8.48 14.40
N LEU A 125 -2.69 -7.49 14.18
CA LEU A 125 -2.99 -6.45 15.17
C LEU A 125 -3.74 -6.99 16.40
N THR A 126 -4.61 -7.99 16.23
CA THR A 126 -5.39 -8.60 17.33
C THR A 126 -4.58 -9.65 18.08
N THR A 127 -3.83 -10.50 17.37
CA THR A 127 -3.09 -11.62 17.97
C THR A 127 -1.80 -11.14 18.68
N ARG A 128 -1.24 -9.99 18.28
CA ARG A 128 -0.02 -9.39 18.89
C ARG A 128 1.17 -10.37 18.97
N LYS A 129 1.16 -11.40 18.12
CA LYS A 129 2.17 -12.46 18.11
C LYS A 129 3.35 -12.02 17.24
N ASP A 130 4.55 -12.21 17.76
CA ASP A 130 5.78 -11.97 17.01
C ASP A 130 5.90 -13.00 15.87
N MET A 131 5.69 -12.55 14.65
CA MET A 131 5.77 -13.36 13.42
C MET A 131 7.18 -13.38 12.83
N SER A 132 8.21 -13.08 13.61
CA SER A 132 9.62 -13.06 13.17
C SER A 132 10.05 -14.40 12.56
N PHE A 133 9.50 -15.51 13.06
CA PHE A 133 9.71 -16.86 12.51
C PHE A 133 9.27 -17.00 11.04
N LEU A 134 8.27 -16.23 10.61
CA LEU A 134 7.75 -16.29 9.24
C LEU A 134 8.67 -15.59 8.23
N GLY A 135 9.54 -14.68 8.66
CA GLY A 135 10.44 -13.94 7.78
C GLY A 135 11.41 -14.84 7.01
N GLY A 136 12.00 -15.84 7.68
CA GLY A 136 12.91 -16.80 7.04
C GLY A 136 12.20 -17.70 6.02
N MET A 137 10.99 -18.18 6.36
CA MET A 137 10.18 -19.00 5.45
C MET A 137 9.67 -18.20 4.25
N LEU A 138 9.23 -16.95 4.45
CA LEU A 138 8.83 -16.05 3.36
C LEU A 138 9.98 -15.77 2.40
N MET A 139 11.20 -15.56 2.92
CA MET A 139 12.36 -15.34 2.05
C MET A 139 12.70 -16.58 1.21
N ALA A 140 12.67 -17.77 1.82
CA ALA A 140 12.82 -19.02 1.08
C ALA A 140 11.71 -19.20 0.03
N GLY A 141 10.45 -18.88 0.37
CA GLY A 141 9.32 -18.92 -0.55
C GLY A 141 9.49 -17.99 -1.76
N ILE A 142 9.94 -16.76 -1.54
CA ILE A 142 10.24 -15.81 -2.65
C ILE A 142 11.32 -16.39 -3.57
N VAL A 143 12.40 -16.96 -3.01
CA VAL A 143 13.46 -17.60 -3.81
C VAL A 143 12.92 -18.77 -4.63
N VAL A 144 12.08 -19.63 -4.05
CA VAL A 144 11.47 -20.76 -4.75
C VAL A 144 10.57 -20.28 -5.88
N VAL A 145 9.74 -19.26 -5.66
CA VAL A 145 8.88 -18.69 -6.72
C VAL A 145 9.71 -18.08 -7.85
N LEU A 146 10.79 -17.36 -7.53
CA LEU A 146 11.67 -16.77 -8.54
C LEU A 146 12.36 -17.84 -9.40
N ILE A 147 12.81 -18.94 -8.78
CA ILE A 147 13.43 -20.06 -9.51
C ILE A 147 12.38 -20.83 -10.31
N GLY A 148 11.18 -21.05 -9.77
CA GLY A 148 10.12 -21.81 -10.44
C GLY A 148 9.35 -21.04 -11.52
N MET A 149 9.48 -19.71 -11.56
CA MET A 149 8.92 -18.86 -12.62
C MET A 149 9.83 -18.78 -13.86
N VAL A 150 11.12 -19.11 -13.72
CA VAL A 150 12.09 -19.28 -14.82
C VAL A 150 11.96 -20.67 -15.43
#